data_AF-A0A377WBJ7-F1
#
_entry.id   AF-A0A377WBJ7-F1
#
_cell.length_a   1.000
_cell.length_b   1.000
_cell.length_c   1.000
_cell.angle_alpha   90.00
_cell.angle_beta   90.00
_cell.angle_gamma   90.00
#
_symmetry.space_group_name_H-M   'P 1'
#
loop_
_entity.id
_entity.type
_entity.pdbx_description
1 polymer ?
#
loop_
_entity_poly.entity_id
_entity_poly.type
_entity_poly.pdbx_seq_one_letter_code
_entity_poly.pdbx_strand_id
1 'polypeptide(L)'
;MAYRIITLILLLCSTSATAGLFDAPGRSNFVPADQAFAFDFQQQQHDVNLSWQIKDGYYLYRQQFTFSAAGATIDEPALPAGEWHEDEFYGKSEIFRQRLTVPVTVKEADKEATLTVTWQGCADAGFCYPPETKVIPLSAVRAASNDGQATAIEPMPSTSSRPAFNPPLPVEPRPAPELATSPAPAAVPPADTPARLPFTALWALLIGIGIAFTPCVLPMYPLISGIVLGGKQRLSTARALLLAFIYVQGMALTYTALGWW
;
A
#
# COMPACT_ATOMS: atom_id res chain seq x y z
N MET A 1 -18.94 -49.11 36.66
CA MET A 1 -17.77 -48.20 36.75
C MET A 1 -17.29 -47.72 35.37
N ALA A 2 -16.79 -48.59 34.48
CA ALA A 2 -16.11 -48.22 33.23
C ALA A 2 -16.71 -47.03 32.43
N TYR A 3 -18.04 -46.99 32.23
CA TYR A 3 -18.69 -45.93 31.46
C TYR A 3 -18.45 -44.51 32.01
N ARG A 4 -18.32 -44.35 33.34
CA ARG A 4 -17.99 -43.04 33.96
C ARG A 4 -16.53 -42.62 33.78
N ILE A 5 -15.63 -43.57 33.51
CA ILE A 5 -14.22 -43.28 33.22
C ILE A 5 -14.08 -42.83 31.76
N ILE A 6 -14.78 -43.52 30.84
CA ILE A 6 -14.80 -43.18 29.41
C ILE A 6 -15.36 -41.77 29.19
N THR A 7 -16.46 -41.39 29.85
CA THR A 7 -17.00 -40.03 29.76
C THR A 7 -16.08 -38.95 30.33
N LEU A 8 -15.26 -39.28 31.34
CA LEU A 8 -14.28 -38.35 31.93
C LEU A 8 -13.10 -38.11 30.98
N ILE A 9 -12.62 -39.17 30.33
CA ILE A 9 -11.57 -39.08 29.29
C ILE A 9 -12.05 -38.27 28.09
N LEU A 10 -13.29 -38.49 27.63
CA LEU A 10 -13.86 -37.74 26.51
C LEU A 10 -14.00 -36.24 26.81
N LEU A 11 -14.30 -35.88 28.06
CA LEU A 11 -14.39 -34.48 28.49
C LEU A 11 -13.01 -33.79 28.49
N LEU A 12 -11.95 -34.48 28.90
CA LEU A 12 -10.59 -33.92 28.98
C LEU A 12 -10.00 -33.58 27.61
N CYS A 13 -10.37 -34.28 26.54
CA CYS A 13 -9.95 -33.93 25.17
C CYS A 13 -10.62 -32.66 24.62
N SER A 14 -11.48 -31.97 25.38
CA SER A 14 -12.15 -30.74 24.96
C SER A 14 -11.36 -29.45 25.28
N THR A 15 -10.14 -29.55 25.82
CA THR A 15 -9.30 -28.36 26.09
C THR A 15 -8.81 -27.72 24.80
N SER A 16 -9.19 -26.45 24.59
CA SER A 16 -8.91 -25.67 23.38
C SER A 16 -7.43 -25.68 22.96
N ALA A 17 -7.14 -26.16 21.76
CA ALA A 17 -5.84 -25.99 21.12
C ALA A 17 -5.68 -24.53 20.63
N THR A 18 -5.23 -23.63 21.51
CA THR A 18 -4.86 -22.26 21.16
C THR A 18 -3.59 -22.26 20.31
N ALA A 19 -3.75 -22.17 18.98
CA ALA A 19 -2.68 -22.29 18.00
C ALA A 19 -1.77 -21.05 17.92
N GLY A 20 -1.05 -20.74 19.00
CA GLY A 20 -0.11 -19.61 19.08
C GLY A 20 1.25 -19.82 18.38
N LEU A 21 1.40 -20.84 17.52
CA LEU A 21 2.69 -21.23 16.95
C LEU A 21 3.17 -20.33 15.79
N PHE A 22 2.36 -19.37 15.36
CA PHE A 22 2.69 -18.43 14.28
C PHE A 22 2.70 -16.96 14.72
N ASP A 23 2.48 -16.67 16.01
CA ASP A 23 2.42 -15.31 16.54
C ASP A 23 3.83 -14.79 16.85
N ALA A 24 4.59 -14.56 15.78
CA ALA A 24 5.90 -13.94 15.86
C ALA A 24 5.74 -12.44 16.22
N PRO A 25 6.34 -11.96 17.32
CA PRO A 25 6.18 -10.58 17.77
C PRO A 25 6.67 -9.61 16.70
N GLY A 26 5.76 -8.78 16.20
CA GLY A 26 6.02 -7.79 15.13
C GLY A 26 5.05 -7.84 13.94
N ARG A 27 4.36 -8.97 13.68
CA ARG A 27 3.42 -9.07 12.55
C ARG A 27 2.11 -8.27 12.70
N SER A 28 1.84 -7.76 13.90
CA SER A 28 0.69 -6.88 14.22
C SER A 28 0.88 -5.41 13.80
N ASN A 29 2.08 -5.02 13.36
CA ASN A 29 2.48 -3.60 13.30
C ASN A 29 2.26 -2.95 11.92
N PHE A 30 1.45 -3.56 11.05
CA PHE A 30 0.99 -2.91 9.81
C PHE A 30 -0.51 -2.59 9.92
N VAL A 31 -0.84 -1.30 10.00
CA VAL A 31 -2.22 -0.80 9.93
C VAL A 31 -2.46 -0.01 8.64
N PRO A 32 -3.72 0.17 8.20
CA PRO A 32 -4.06 1.10 7.12
C PRO A 32 -3.62 2.54 7.43
N ALA A 33 -3.36 3.36 6.39
CA ALA A 33 -2.94 4.76 6.56
C ALA A 33 -3.91 5.57 7.44
N ASP A 34 -5.22 5.46 7.20
CA ASP A 34 -6.28 6.10 8.02
C ASP A 34 -6.26 5.70 9.52
N GLN A 35 -5.60 4.59 9.88
CA GLN A 35 -5.44 4.12 11.27
C GLN A 35 -4.06 4.45 11.88
N ALA A 36 -3.07 4.78 11.04
CA ALA A 36 -1.79 5.33 11.49
C ALA A 36 -1.88 6.86 11.64
N PHE A 37 -2.63 7.53 10.77
CA PHE A 37 -2.75 8.98 10.64
C PHE A 37 -4.23 9.38 10.54
N ALA A 38 -4.99 9.17 11.62
CA ALA A 38 -6.43 9.44 11.62
C ALA A 38 -6.68 10.94 11.51
N PHE A 39 -7.10 11.38 10.32
CA PHE A 39 -7.33 12.78 9.97
C PHE A 39 -8.77 13.22 10.25
N ASP A 40 -8.92 14.42 10.82
CA ASP A 40 -10.20 15.10 11.03
C ASP A 40 -10.03 16.63 10.91
N PHE A 41 -11.09 17.33 10.49
CA PHE A 41 -11.09 18.78 10.28
C PHE A 41 -12.31 19.44 10.92
N GLN A 42 -12.16 20.69 11.38
CA GLN A 42 -13.25 21.51 11.89
C GLN A 42 -13.13 22.93 11.36
N GLN A 43 -14.18 23.47 10.76
CA GLN A 43 -14.22 24.86 10.28
C GLN A 43 -15.13 25.72 11.18
N GLN A 44 -14.58 26.86 11.62
CA GLN A 44 -15.28 27.90 12.37
C GLN A 44 -15.16 29.21 11.60
N GLN A 45 -16.08 29.42 10.65
CA GLN A 45 -16.07 30.57 9.73
C GLN A 45 -14.74 30.63 8.94
N HIS A 46 -13.91 31.64 9.20
CA HIS A 46 -12.60 31.82 8.56
C HIS A 46 -11.56 30.78 9.03
N ASP A 47 -11.66 30.24 10.25
CA ASP A 47 -10.63 29.38 10.81
C ASP A 47 -10.94 27.90 10.54
N VAL A 48 -10.10 27.26 9.71
CA VAL A 48 -10.11 25.81 9.49
C VAL A 48 -9.01 25.19 10.33
N ASN A 49 -9.38 24.36 11.30
CA ASN A 49 -8.44 23.60 12.12
C ASN A 49 -8.33 22.17 11.58
N LEU A 50 -7.12 21.81 11.11
CA LEU A 50 -6.79 20.49 10.58
C LEU A 50 -6.08 19.68 11.65
N SER A 51 -6.48 18.42 11.85
CA SER A 51 -5.92 17.57 12.90
C SER A 51 -5.61 16.16 12.42
N TRP A 52 -4.49 15.63 12.90
CA TRP A 52 -4.08 14.24 12.68
C TRP A 52 -3.79 13.61 14.03
N GLN A 53 -4.46 12.51 14.35
CA GLN A 53 -4.09 11.64 15.46
C GLN A 53 -3.11 10.60 14.93
N ILE A 54 -1.86 10.69 15.38
CA ILE A 54 -0.75 9.88 14.88
C ILE A 54 -0.55 8.74 15.86
N LYS A 55 -0.70 7.50 15.38
CA LYS A 55 -0.54 6.30 16.21
C LYS A 55 0.89 6.18 16.75
N ASP A 56 1.03 5.63 17.96
CA ASP A 56 2.34 5.33 18.52
C ASP A 56 3.12 4.33 17.64
N GLY A 57 4.42 4.59 17.46
CA GLY A 57 5.27 3.92 16.47
C GLY A 57 5.22 4.50 15.05
N TYR A 58 4.54 5.63 14.82
CA TYR A 58 4.39 6.29 13.51
C TYR A 58 4.68 7.80 13.57
N TYR A 59 5.01 8.38 12.42
CA TYR A 59 5.32 9.81 12.27
C TYR A 59 4.97 10.36 10.89
N LEU A 60 4.71 11.67 10.80
CA LEU A 60 4.47 12.44 9.57
C LEU A 60 5.65 13.40 9.31
N TYR A 61 6.14 13.52 8.08
CA TYR A 61 7.21 14.47 7.75
C TYR A 61 6.68 15.89 7.55
N ARG A 62 7.29 16.90 8.20
CA ARG A 62 6.92 18.31 8.01
C ARG A 62 7.05 18.76 6.56
N GLN A 63 8.09 18.31 5.87
CA GLN A 63 8.40 18.67 4.48
C GLN A 63 7.53 17.99 3.40
N GLN A 64 6.69 17.01 3.77
CA GLN A 64 5.78 16.33 2.84
C GLN A 64 4.34 16.87 2.88
N PHE A 65 4.08 17.90 3.69
CA PHE A 65 2.79 18.59 3.68
C PHE A 65 2.66 19.50 2.46
N THR A 66 1.57 19.36 1.73
CA THR A 66 1.17 20.27 0.64
C THR A 66 -0.28 20.68 0.85
N PHE A 67 -0.54 21.98 0.77
CA PHE A 67 -1.88 22.55 0.87
C PHE A 67 -2.21 23.26 -0.45
N SER A 68 -3.39 23.03 -1.01
CA SER A 68 -3.87 23.77 -2.18
C SER A 68 -5.38 23.98 -2.13
N ALA A 69 -5.81 25.20 -2.46
CA ALA A 69 -7.22 25.59 -2.44
C ALA A 69 -7.76 25.78 -3.86
N ALA A 70 -9.02 25.36 -4.07
CA ALA A 70 -9.77 25.62 -5.30
C ALA A 70 -11.09 26.28 -4.94
N GLY A 71 -11.40 27.44 -5.54
CA GLY A 71 -12.55 28.28 -5.16
C GLY A 71 -12.38 28.98 -3.79
N ALA A 72 -11.18 29.02 -3.22
CA ALA A 72 -10.89 29.74 -1.98
C ALA A 72 -9.49 30.36 -1.98
N THR A 73 -9.35 31.46 -1.23
CA THR A 73 -8.07 32.09 -0.89
C THR A 73 -7.76 31.79 0.58
N ILE A 74 -6.65 31.11 0.82
CA ILE A 74 -6.13 30.80 2.17
C ILE A 74 -4.86 31.60 2.46
N ASP A 75 -4.50 31.72 3.74
CA ASP A 75 -3.13 32.03 4.15
C ASP A 75 -2.24 30.78 4.15
N GLU A 76 -0.93 30.98 4.00
CA GLU A 76 0.07 29.90 4.02
C GLU A 76 0.07 29.18 5.39
N PRO A 77 -0.25 27.87 5.45
CA PRO A 77 -0.44 27.18 6.73
C PRO A 77 0.82 27.11 7.60
N ALA A 78 0.75 27.75 8.77
CA ALA A 78 1.84 27.75 9.74
C ALA A 78 1.95 26.40 10.46
N LEU A 79 2.65 25.44 9.82
CA LEU A 79 3.03 24.17 10.46
C LEU A 79 3.80 24.43 11.76
N PRO A 80 3.45 23.79 12.90
CA PRO A 80 4.19 23.95 14.15
C PRO A 80 5.62 23.41 14.06
N ALA A 81 6.43 23.69 15.08
CA ALA A 81 7.72 23.02 15.25
C ALA A 81 7.49 21.54 15.62
N GLY A 82 8.26 20.66 15.00
CA GLY A 82 8.25 19.21 15.23
C GLY A 82 9.49 18.72 15.97
N GLU A 83 9.68 17.41 15.92
CA GLU A 83 10.84 16.70 16.48
C GLU A 83 11.84 16.39 15.36
N TRP A 84 13.14 16.42 15.65
CA TRP A 84 14.15 15.99 14.68
C TRP A 84 14.33 14.49 14.71
N HIS A 85 14.22 13.85 13.54
CA HIS A 85 14.39 12.43 13.30
C HIS A 85 15.48 12.20 12.24
N GLU A 86 16.01 10.99 12.17
CA GLU A 86 16.97 10.59 11.15
C GLU A 86 16.70 9.14 10.76
N ASP A 87 16.42 8.93 9.47
CA ASP A 87 15.98 7.66 8.88
C ASP A 87 16.60 7.45 7.49
N GLU A 88 16.56 6.22 6.98
CA GLU A 88 17.14 5.88 5.68
C GLU A 88 16.36 6.43 4.47
N PHE A 89 15.20 7.07 4.68
CA PHE A 89 14.34 7.56 3.60
C PHE A 89 14.64 9.02 3.25
N TYR A 90 14.78 9.89 4.26
CA TYR A 90 15.05 11.32 4.08
C TYR A 90 16.25 11.84 4.89
N GLY A 91 16.95 10.97 5.63
CA GLY A 91 18.00 11.39 6.54
C GLY A 91 17.46 12.28 7.65
N LYS A 92 18.26 13.24 8.12
CA LYS A 92 17.85 14.16 9.17
C LYS A 92 16.72 15.10 8.74
N SER A 93 15.50 14.80 9.19
CA SER A 93 14.25 15.50 8.84
C SER A 93 13.46 15.92 10.09
N GLU A 94 12.56 16.90 9.94
CA GLU A 94 11.64 17.30 11.00
C GLU A 94 10.29 16.57 10.84
N ILE A 95 9.79 15.98 11.92
CA ILE A 95 8.63 15.10 11.95
C ILE A 95 7.62 15.49 13.03
N PHE A 96 6.40 14.96 12.91
CA PHE A 96 5.36 15.04 13.92
C PHE A 96 4.97 13.64 14.41
N ARG A 97 4.79 13.50 15.73
CA ARG A 97 4.34 12.28 16.43
C ARG A 97 3.15 12.60 17.32
N GLN A 98 2.40 11.57 17.75
CA GLN A 98 1.24 11.64 18.65
C GLN A 98 0.02 12.44 18.13
N ARG A 99 0.17 13.74 17.88
CA ARG A 99 -0.86 14.62 17.32
C ARG A 99 -0.23 15.78 16.57
N LEU A 100 -0.73 16.04 15.36
CA LEU A 100 -0.51 17.29 14.65
C LEU A 100 -1.83 18.09 14.61
N THR A 101 -1.71 19.41 14.78
CA THR A 101 -2.81 20.38 14.68
C THR A 101 -2.30 21.57 13.87
N VAL A 102 -2.99 21.92 12.78
CA VAL A 102 -2.58 23.00 11.85
C VAL A 102 -3.76 23.95 11.63
N PRO A 103 -3.68 25.21 12.08
CA PRO A 103 -4.66 26.23 11.74
C PRO A 103 -4.42 26.74 10.31
N VAL A 104 -5.50 26.86 9.55
CA VAL A 104 -5.54 27.42 8.19
C VAL A 104 -6.59 28.51 8.16
N THR A 105 -6.17 29.77 7.99
CA THR A 105 -7.11 30.89 7.87
C THR A 105 -7.55 31.03 6.41
N VAL A 106 -8.87 30.96 6.21
CA VAL A 106 -9.55 31.14 4.93
C VAL A 106 -9.99 32.59 4.82
N LYS A 107 -9.39 33.35 3.90
CA LYS A 107 -9.79 34.75 3.64
C LYS A 107 -11.16 34.79 2.97
N GLU A 108 -11.35 33.95 1.96
CA GLU A 108 -12.57 33.86 1.15
C GLU A 108 -12.73 32.45 0.59
N ALA A 109 -13.96 31.96 0.49
CA ALA A 109 -14.33 30.66 -0.05
C ALA A 109 -15.73 30.69 -0.71
N ASP A 110 -15.80 30.22 -1.95
CA ASP A 110 -17.02 29.96 -2.69
C ASP A 110 -17.88 28.84 -2.09
N LYS A 111 -19.11 28.68 -2.59
CA LYS A 111 -20.07 27.64 -2.14
C LYS A 111 -19.63 26.20 -2.40
N GLU A 112 -18.73 25.99 -3.35
CA GLU A 112 -18.19 24.67 -3.72
C GLU A 112 -16.65 24.65 -3.57
N ALA A 113 -16.13 25.54 -2.72
CA ALA A 113 -14.71 25.63 -2.44
C ALA A 113 -14.17 24.35 -1.78
N THR A 114 -12.94 23.99 -2.11
CA THR A 114 -12.26 22.83 -1.54
C THR A 114 -10.83 23.15 -1.14
N LEU A 115 -10.40 22.57 -0.02
CA LEU A 115 -9.02 22.56 0.45
C LEU A 115 -8.48 21.13 0.27
N THR A 116 -7.54 20.96 -0.64
CA THR A 116 -6.80 19.71 -0.84
C THR A 116 -5.56 19.73 0.03
N VAL A 117 -5.38 18.67 0.83
CA VAL A 117 -4.24 18.52 1.73
C VAL A 117 -3.59 17.17 1.47
N THR A 118 -2.28 17.20 1.20
CA THR A 118 -1.44 16.01 0.99
C THR A 118 -0.41 15.93 2.10
N TRP A 119 -0.12 14.71 2.58
CA TRP A 119 0.95 14.42 3.55
C TRP A 119 1.60 13.06 3.25
N GLN A 120 2.72 12.78 3.93
CA GLN A 120 3.31 11.44 3.96
C GLN A 120 3.87 11.13 5.35
N GLY A 121 3.78 9.86 5.73
CA GLY A 121 4.31 9.35 7.00
C GLY A 121 4.85 7.94 6.90
N CYS A 122 5.56 7.54 7.97
CA CYS A 122 6.24 6.26 8.08
C CYS A 122 6.04 5.65 9.47
N ALA A 123 6.47 4.41 9.62
CA ALA A 123 6.53 3.69 10.88
C ALA A 123 7.97 3.50 11.33
N ASP A 124 8.20 3.52 12.64
CA ASP A 124 9.48 3.17 13.28
C ASP A 124 9.90 1.71 13.01
N ALA A 125 8.96 0.91 12.48
CA ALA A 125 9.19 -0.44 11.96
C ALA A 125 9.90 -0.47 10.58
N GLY A 126 10.43 0.65 10.09
CA GLY A 126 11.27 0.72 8.89
C GLY A 126 10.52 0.71 7.56
N PHE A 127 9.31 1.27 7.50
CA PHE A 127 8.56 1.40 6.24
C PHE A 127 7.77 2.71 6.16
N CYS A 128 7.62 3.22 4.94
CA CYS A 128 6.86 4.44 4.64
C CYS A 128 5.58 4.13 3.86
N TYR A 129 4.54 4.90 4.15
CA TYR A 129 3.31 4.92 3.36
C TYR A 129 3.51 5.78 2.09
N PRO A 130 2.74 5.55 1.01
CA PRO A 130 2.68 6.50 -0.09
C PRO A 130 2.09 7.84 0.39
N PRO A 131 2.33 8.96 -0.32
CA PRO A 131 1.64 10.22 -0.05
C PRO A 131 0.13 10.05 -0.12
N GLU A 132 -0.56 10.58 0.90
CA GLU A 132 -2.00 10.52 1.05
C GLU A 132 -2.59 11.91 0.86
N THR A 133 -3.68 12.00 0.09
CA THR A 133 -4.38 13.26 -0.22
C THR A 133 -5.84 13.16 0.22
N LYS A 134 -6.30 14.11 1.03
CA LYS A 134 -7.72 14.33 1.31
C LYS A 134 -8.19 15.63 0.69
N VAL A 135 -9.44 15.66 0.21
CA VAL A 135 -10.12 16.86 -0.28
C VAL A 135 -11.21 17.24 0.71
N ILE A 136 -11.12 18.46 1.24
CA ILE A 136 -11.97 18.97 2.31
C ILE A 136 -12.96 19.96 1.68
N PRO A 137 -14.29 19.77 1.81
CA PRO A 137 -15.26 20.79 1.41
C PRO A 137 -15.20 21.97 2.38
N LEU A 138 -14.97 23.17 1.87
CA LEU A 138 -15.02 24.40 2.66
C LEU A 138 -16.43 24.96 2.68
N SER A 139 -16.86 25.41 3.85
CA SER A 139 -18.05 26.25 4.00
C SER A 139 -17.78 27.62 3.38
N ALA A 140 -18.78 28.19 2.70
CA ALA A 140 -18.65 29.49 2.06
C ALA A 140 -18.36 30.61 3.07
N VAL A 141 -17.34 31.41 2.79
CA VAL A 141 -16.85 32.52 3.62
C VAL A 141 -16.58 33.70 2.69
N ARG A 142 -17.07 34.89 3.02
CA ARG A 142 -16.76 36.09 2.23
C ARG A 142 -15.54 36.79 2.78
N ALA A 143 -14.76 37.43 1.92
CA ALA A 143 -13.70 38.32 2.35
C ALA A 143 -14.21 39.33 3.38
N ALA A 144 -13.53 39.44 4.51
CA ALA A 144 -13.75 40.52 5.46
C ALA A 144 -13.38 41.84 4.77
N SER A 145 -14.37 42.70 4.53
CA SER A 145 -14.24 43.92 3.73
C SER A 145 -13.46 45.01 4.47
N ASN A 146 -12.14 44.88 4.46
CA ASN A 146 -11.24 45.99 4.75
C ASN A 146 -11.34 47.02 3.61
N ASP A 147 -12.19 48.04 3.77
CA ASP A 147 -12.28 49.20 2.87
C ASP A 147 -10.99 50.06 2.96
N GLY A 148 -9.92 49.55 2.34
CA GLY A 148 -8.62 50.20 2.20
C GLY A 148 -8.38 50.64 0.76
N GLN A 149 -8.91 51.81 0.40
CA GLN A 149 -8.83 52.33 -0.97
C GLN A 149 -7.38 52.64 -1.39
N ALA A 150 -6.88 52.00 -2.45
CA ALA A 150 -5.70 52.42 -3.19
C ALA A 150 -5.85 52.11 -4.70
N THR A 151 -6.15 53.17 -5.45
CA THR A 151 -6.24 53.29 -6.91
C THR A 151 -5.30 52.40 -7.74
N ALA A 152 -5.86 51.76 -8.78
CA ALA A 152 -5.10 51.17 -9.88
C ALA A 152 -4.42 52.24 -10.76
N ILE A 153 -3.18 52.00 -11.20
CA ILE A 153 -2.52 52.74 -12.27
C ILE A 153 -1.67 51.78 -13.13
N GLU A 154 -2.02 51.69 -14.41
CA GLU A 154 -1.21 51.23 -15.54
C GLU A 154 -1.47 52.22 -16.71
N PRO A 155 -0.55 52.42 -17.70
CA PRO A 155 0.21 51.35 -18.37
C PRO A 155 1.68 51.66 -18.79
N MET A 156 2.27 50.69 -19.49
CA MET A 156 3.55 50.64 -20.25
C MET A 156 3.73 51.76 -21.32
N PRO A 157 4.88 51.94 -22.05
CA PRO A 157 6.03 51.03 -22.37
C PRO A 157 7.44 51.71 -22.18
N SER A 158 8.63 51.37 -22.75
CA SER A 158 9.03 50.63 -23.97
C SER A 158 10.50 50.12 -24.01
N THR A 159 10.72 48.93 -24.62
CA THR A 159 11.86 48.50 -25.51
C THR A 159 13.35 48.50 -25.09
N SER A 160 14.07 47.52 -25.66
CA SER A 160 15.55 47.38 -25.82
C SER A 160 16.34 46.89 -24.58
N SER A 161 17.40 46.07 -24.70
CA SER A 161 18.14 45.57 -25.89
C SER A 161 18.76 44.16 -25.70
N ARG A 162 19.25 43.55 -26.79
CA ARG A 162 20.13 42.35 -26.86
C ARG A 162 21.18 42.61 -27.96
N PRO A 163 22.40 42.05 -27.92
CA PRO A 163 22.67 40.61 -28.03
C PRO A 163 23.42 40.07 -26.76
N ALA A 164 24.43 39.19 -26.69
CA ALA A 164 25.32 38.56 -27.69
C ALA A 164 26.02 37.27 -27.19
N PHE A 165 26.99 36.83 -28.00
CA PHE A 165 27.99 35.75 -27.85
C PHE A 165 28.55 35.55 -26.42
N ASN A 166 28.77 34.31 -25.96
CA ASN A 166 29.74 33.36 -26.52
C ASN A 166 29.27 31.87 -26.45
N PRO A 167 29.91 30.92 -27.17
CA PRO A 167 29.46 29.52 -27.27
C PRO A 167 30.21 28.56 -26.33
N PRO A 168 29.78 27.28 -26.30
CA PRO A 168 30.70 26.16 -26.13
C PRO A 168 30.65 25.14 -27.29
N LEU A 169 31.83 24.65 -27.68
CA LEU A 169 32.11 23.53 -28.58
C LEU A 169 33.47 22.94 -28.14
N PRO A 170 33.84 21.69 -28.48
CA PRO A 170 33.02 20.50 -28.79
C PRO A 170 33.50 19.19 -28.10
N VAL A 171 32.66 18.13 -28.14
CA VAL A 171 33.02 16.69 -28.30
C VAL A 171 34.03 15.99 -27.35
N GLU A 172 33.62 14.85 -26.74
CA GLU A 172 34.23 13.51 -26.97
C GLU A 172 33.34 12.37 -26.36
N PRO A 173 33.16 11.18 -26.98
CA PRO A 173 32.22 10.14 -26.52
C PRO A 173 32.85 8.83 -25.98
N ARG A 174 32.13 8.09 -25.12
CA ARG A 174 32.34 6.65 -24.77
C ARG A 174 31.26 6.15 -23.78
N PRO A 175 31.04 4.82 -23.64
CA PRO A 175 30.74 3.80 -24.66
C PRO A 175 29.38 3.11 -24.37
N ALA A 176 28.99 2.11 -25.17
CA ALA A 176 27.75 1.34 -24.96
C ALA A 176 27.89 0.28 -23.84
N PRO A 177 26.79 -0.10 -23.15
CA PRO A 177 26.73 -1.31 -22.33
C PRO A 177 26.76 -2.57 -23.21
N GLU A 178 27.66 -3.50 -22.89
CA GLU A 178 27.87 -4.71 -23.69
C GLU A 178 27.00 -5.89 -23.21
N LEU A 179 26.35 -6.53 -24.19
CA LEU A 179 25.86 -7.91 -24.22
C LEU A 179 25.84 -8.72 -22.89
N ALA A 180 24.75 -8.62 -22.13
CA ALA A 180 24.51 -9.45 -20.94
C ALA A 180 24.13 -10.92 -21.29
N THR A 181 25.11 -11.73 -21.69
CA THR A 181 24.91 -13.16 -21.99
C THR A 181 24.94 -14.02 -20.72
N SER A 182 23.78 -14.26 -20.11
CA SER A 182 23.48 -15.48 -19.34
C SER A 182 21.97 -15.56 -19.10
N PRO A 183 21.38 -16.78 -19.10
CA PRO A 183 21.55 -17.68 -17.97
C PRO A 183 22.11 -19.06 -18.34
N ALA A 184 22.88 -19.65 -17.43
CA ALA A 184 23.18 -21.08 -17.47
C ALA A 184 21.90 -21.91 -17.21
N PRO A 185 21.67 -23.02 -17.95
CA PRO A 185 20.54 -23.91 -17.67
C PRO A 185 20.74 -24.62 -16.33
N ALA A 186 19.73 -24.57 -15.46
CA ALA A 186 19.70 -25.37 -14.24
C ALA A 186 19.68 -26.86 -14.59
N ALA A 187 20.42 -27.68 -13.83
CA ALA A 187 20.66 -29.07 -14.18
C ALA A 187 19.38 -29.92 -14.16
N VAL A 188 19.11 -30.60 -15.27
CA VAL A 188 18.14 -31.69 -15.34
C VAL A 188 18.80 -32.96 -14.76
N PRO A 189 18.27 -33.56 -13.69
CA PRO A 189 18.72 -34.89 -13.25
C PRO A 189 18.23 -35.94 -14.28
N PRO A 190 19.08 -36.89 -14.70
CA PRO A 190 18.74 -37.82 -15.77
C PRO A 190 17.66 -38.83 -15.33
N ALA A 191 16.62 -38.96 -16.15
CA ALA A 191 15.57 -39.96 -15.98
C ALA A 191 15.95 -41.26 -16.72
N ASP A 192 16.72 -42.13 -16.06
CA ASP A 192 17.17 -43.40 -16.65
C ASP A 192 17.10 -44.57 -15.66
N THR A 193 16.04 -45.39 -15.75
CA THR A 193 16.13 -46.86 -15.87
C THR A 193 14.74 -47.51 -15.94
N PRO A 194 14.47 -48.41 -16.92
CA PRO A 194 13.20 -49.13 -17.02
C PRO A 194 13.23 -50.46 -16.23
N ALA A 195 12.59 -50.50 -15.06
CA ALA A 195 12.38 -51.73 -14.30
C ALA A 195 10.94 -51.85 -13.77
N ARG A 196 10.23 -52.92 -14.15
CA ARG A 196 8.85 -53.19 -13.74
C ARG A 196 8.78 -53.73 -12.31
N LEU A 197 8.21 -52.97 -11.38
CA LEU A 197 7.59 -53.48 -10.14
C LEU A 197 6.26 -52.74 -9.90
N PRO A 198 5.22 -53.38 -9.34
CA PRO A 198 3.93 -52.71 -9.07
C PRO A 198 4.04 -51.59 -8.02
N PHE A 199 5.17 -51.52 -7.30
CA PHE A 199 5.45 -50.50 -6.30
C PHE A 199 5.61 -49.09 -6.89
N THR A 200 6.03 -48.94 -8.15
CA THR A 200 6.29 -47.63 -8.76
C THR A 200 5.03 -46.78 -8.87
N ALA A 201 3.86 -47.39 -9.10
CA ALA A 201 2.58 -46.68 -9.13
C ALA A 201 2.17 -46.13 -7.75
N LEU A 202 2.47 -46.86 -6.67
CA LEU A 202 2.15 -46.45 -5.30
C LEU A 202 3.11 -45.36 -4.81
N TRP A 203 4.40 -45.44 -5.17
CA TRP A 203 5.36 -44.36 -4.95
C TRP A 203 5.05 -43.11 -5.80
N ALA A 204 4.66 -43.26 -7.06
CA ALA A 204 4.23 -42.14 -7.89
C ALA A 204 2.97 -41.45 -7.32
N LEU A 205 2.02 -42.22 -6.78
CA LEU A 205 0.84 -41.68 -6.09
C LEU A 205 1.21 -40.97 -4.78
N LEU A 206 2.13 -41.51 -3.97
CA LEU A 206 2.65 -40.84 -2.78
C LEU A 206 3.41 -39.55 -3.11
N ILE A 207 4.24 -39.55 -4.16
CA ILE A 207 4.97 -38.37 -4.63
C ILE A 207 3.99 -37.34 -5.22
N GLY A 208 2.96 -37.75 -5.95
CA GLY A 208 1.90 -36.87 -6.44
C GLY A 208 1.11 -36.21 -5.30
N ILE A 209 0.78 -36.96 -4.24
CA ILE A 209 0.16 -36.40 -3.03
C ILE A 209 1.14 -35.46 -2.30
N GLY A 210 2.42 -35.81 -2.20
CA GLY A 210 3.45 -34.93 -1.63
C GLY A 210 3.59 -33.62 -2.42
N ILE A 211 3.53 -33.69 -3.76
CA ILE A 211 3.54 -32.53 -4.66
C ILE A 211 2.28 -31.68 -4.48
N ALA A 212 1.11 -32.27 -4.25
CA ALA A 212 -0.11 -31.51 -3.93
C ALA A 212 -0.01 -30.71 -2.61
N PHE A 213 0.91 -31.09 -1.71
CA PHE A 213 1.26 -30.34 -0.49
C PHE A 213 2.50 -29.43 -0.65
N THR A 214 3.09 -29.31 -1.84
CA THR A 214 4.18 -28.33 -2.06
C THR A 214 3.65 -26.89 -2.01
N PRO A 215 4.48 -25.91 -1.60
CA PRO A 215 4.04 -24.53 -1.33
C PRO A 215 3.47 -23.78 -2.54
N CYS A 216 3.52 -24.33 -3.76
CA CYS A 216 2.97 -23.71 -4.97
C CYS A 216 1.43 -23.86 -5.12
N VAL A 217 0.78 -24.80 -4.43
CA VAL A 217 -0.69 -24.96 -4.45
C VAL A 217 -1.36 -24.17 -3.31
N LEU A 218 -0.60 -23.91 -2.24
CA LEU A 218 -1.03 -23.17 -1.06
C LEU A 218 -1.62 -21.76 -1.36
N PRO A 219 -1.18 -21.00 -2.39
CA PRO A 219 -1.81 -19.73 -2.77
C PRO A 219 -3.26 -19.83 -3.25
N MET A 220 -3.73 -21.00 -3.73
CA MET A 220 -5.12 -21.15 -4.21
C MET A 220 -6.11 -21.53 -3.11
N TYR A 221 -5.64 -22.12 -2.01
CA TYR A 221 -6.49 -22.54 -0.88
C TYR A 221 -7.20 -21.36 -0.17
N PRO A 222 -6.56 -20.20 0.06
CA PRO A 222 -7.24 -18.98 0.55
C PRO A 222 -8.39 -18.51 -0.32
N LEU A 223 -8.33 -18.72 -1.64
CA LEU A 223 -9.34 -18.26 -2.59
C LEU A 223 -10.64 -19.08 -2.42
N ILE A 224 -10.53 -20.40 -2.26
CA ILE A 224 -11.68 -21.26 -1.95
C ILE A 224 -12.22 -20.97 -0.54
N SER A 225 -11.33 -20.82 0.45
CA SER A 225 -11.72 -20.51 1.84
C SER A 225 -12.48 -19.17 1.95
N GLY A 226 -11.98 -18.12 1.29
CA GLY A 226 -12.62 -16.81 1.23
C GLY A 226 -13.99 -16.82 0.54
N ILE A 227 -14.18 -17.64 -0.49
CA ILE A 227 -15.49 -17.81 -1.15
C ILE A 227 -16.51 -18.48 -0.23
N VAL A 228 -16.10 -19.45 0.58
CA VAL A 228 -17.02 -20.18 1.48
C VAL A 228 -17.38 -19.38 2.74
N LEU A 229 -16.47 -18.56 3.28
CA LEU A 229 -16.69 -17.81 4.53
C LEU A 229 -17.07 -16.32 4.34
N GLY A 230 -16.66 -15.66 3.24
CA GLY A 230 -16.71 -14.19 3.13
C GLY A 230 -17.79 -13.59 2.20
N GLY A 231 -18.37 -14.37 1.28
CA GLY A 231 -19.16 -13.84 0.16
C GLY A 231 -20.63 -13.54 0.46
N LYS A 232 -20.99 -12.25 0.68
CA LYS A 232 -22.42 -11.82 0.74
C LYS A 232 -23.15 -11.88 -0.61
N GLN A 233 -22.44 -12.09 -1.73
CA GLN A 233 -23.03 -12.39 -3.03
C GLN A 233 -22.89 -13.89 -3.33
N ARG A 234 -24.02 -14.58 -3.54
CA ARG A 234 -24.02 -16.00 -3.90
C ARG A 234 -23.57 -16.19 -5.35
N LEU A 235 -22.27 -16.35 -5.56
CA LEU A 235 -21.72 -16.96 -6.77
C LEU A 235 -22.39 -18.35 -6.94
N SER A 236 -23.13 -18.52 -8.04
CA SER A 236 -23.83 -19.78 -8.32
C SER A 236 -22.84 -20.95 -8.34
N THR A 237 -23.19 -22.05 -7.69
CA THR A 237 -22.37 -23.28 -7.63
C THR A 237 -21.99 -23.79 -9.01
N ALA A 238 -22.86 -23.59 -10.01
CA ALA A 238 -22.58 -23.91 -11.41
C ALA A 238 -21.39 -23.12 -12.00
N ARG A 239 -21.21 -21.84 -11.63
CA ARG A 239 -20.04 -21.04 -12.06
C ARG A 239 -18.76 -21.48 -11.36
N ALA A 240 -18.82 -21.79 -10.05
CA ALA A 240 -17.68 -22.32 -9.32
C ALA A 240 -17.21 -23.67 -9.89
N LEU A 241 -18.16 -24.57 -10.21
CA LEU A 241 -17.89 -25.87 -10.82
C LEU A 241 -17.31 -25.71 -12.24
N LEU A 242 -17.86 -24.81 -13.06
CA LEU A 242 -17.33 -24.51 -14.40
C LEU A 242 -15.91 -23.93 -14.37
N LEU A 243 -15.61 -23.02 -13.44
CA LEU A 243 -14.26 -22.48 -13.25
C LEU A 243 -13.26 -23.57 -12.83
N ALA A 244 -13.65 -24.46 -11.89
CA ALA A 244 -12.83 -25.60 -11.51
C ALA A 244 -12.61 -26.58 -12.68
N PHE A 245 -13.63 -26.82 -13.50
CA PHE A 245 -13.55 -27.73 -14.65
C PHE A 245 -12.57 -27.20 -15.72
N ILE A 246 -12.62 -25.90 -16.04
CA ILE A 246 -11.67 -25.26 -16.96
C ILE A 246 -10.24 -25.33 -16.42
N TYR A 247 -10.04 -25.08 -15.12
CA TYR A 247 -8.72 -25.17 -14.48
C TYR A 247 -8.14 -26.60 -14.55
N VAL A 248 -8.95 -27.62 -14.24
CA VAL A 248 -8.54 -29.04 -14.31
C VAL A 248 -8.26 -29.47 -15.75
N GLN A 249 -9.06 -29.03 -16.73
CA GLN A 249 -8.77 -29.28 -18.15
C GLN A 249 -7.47 -28.60 -18.62
N GLY A 250 -7.19 -27.38 -18.16
CA GLY A 250 -5.95 -26.67 -18.46
C GLY A 250 -4.71 -27.45 -17.98
N MET A 251 -4.72 -27.88 -16.72
CA MET A 251 -3.66 -28.74 -16.15
C MET A 251 -3.56 -30.09 -16.87
N ALA A 252 -4.69 -30.75 -17.15
CA ALA A 252 -4.68 -32.03 -17.86
C ALA A 252 -4.07 -31.91 -19.27
N LEU A 253 -4.39 -30.84 -20.01
CA LEU A 253 -3.85 -30.58 -21.34
C LEU A 253 -2.34 -30.32 -21.30
N THR A 254 -1.83 -29.51 -20.35
CA THR A 254 -0.38 -29.26 -20.25
C THR A 254 0.39 -30.51 -19.86
N TYR A 255 -0.10 -31.33 -18.92
CA TYR A 255 0.53 -32.61 -18.60
C TYR A 255 0.46 -33.62 -19.75
N THR A 256 -0.63 -33.64 -20.53
CA THR A 256 -0.75 -34.52 -21.71
C THR A 256 0.19 -34.08 -22.83
N ALA A 257 0.37 -32.77 -23.04
CA ALA A 257 1.31 -32.24 -24.03
C ALA A 257 2.79 -32.49 -23.65
N LEU A 258 3.13 -32.34 -22.36
CA LEU A 258 4.47 -32.62 -21.85
C LEU A 258 4.78 -34.13 -21.79
N GLY A 259 3.75 -34.99 -21.64
CA GLY A 259 3.88 -36.44 -21.66
C GLY A 259 3.81 -37.08 -23.05
N TRP A 260 3.83 -36.28 -24.13
CA TRP A 260 3.84 -36.74 -25.52
C TRP A 260 5.17 -36.38 -26.23
N TRP A 261 6.26 -36.34 -25.45
CA TRP A 261 7.64 -36.12 -25.87
C TRP A 261 8.57 -37.12 -25.16
#